data_AF-A0A845GRQ5-F1
#
_entry.id   AF-A0A845GRQ5-F1
#
_cell.length_a   1.000
_cell.length_b   1.000
_cell.length_c   1.000
_cell.angle_alpha   90.00
_cell.angle_beta   90.00
_cell.angle_gamma   90.00
#
_symmetry.space_group_name_H-M   'P 1'
#
loop_
_entity.id
_entity.type
_entity.pdbx_description
1 polymer ?
#
loop_
_entity_poly.entity_id
_entity_poly.type
_entity_poly.pdbx_seq_one_letter_code
_entity_poly.pdbx_strand_id
1 'polypeptide(L)'
;MIGIDDNRFVMYEGQTNYGHAVWPQPQISRAKIIEAESDWKNPPHDNDRQCLIFREDTFDPLTRIRRGRLYKPDPQSNPSSWRVQPHPAYDEGRAARDNGGYLNKMLLTYVPFHELSLRPGGGVGTTILLGAGNAATPWTVIGVERNFGGENSVTLRSRSNFGRLPEVDEVHVPAETRHEILEAISGLSDRAFRESPVSLIDRCGNVAQFVLSRWLKHVHNDAGCLTKDLAAVAAHIENNLKELVILYSSVKVLARLHARGKPNVQTEKSVRVPGEADAETSLALVSTILLEIGWGVA
;
A
#
# COMPACT_ATOMS: atom_id res chain seq x y z
N MET A 1 6.86 20.19 -17.07
CA MET A 1 5.40 19.89 -17.20
C MET A 1 5.27 18.68 -18.08
N ILE A 2 4.17 17.94 -17.95
CA ILE A 2 3.91 16.77 -18.79
C ILE A 2 2.50 16.84 -19.36
N GLY A 3 2.35 16.37 -20.61
CA GLY A 3 1.07 16.27 -21.29
C GLY A 3 0.78 14.81 -21.59
N ILE A 4 -0.45 14.34 -21.30
CA ILE A 4 -0.89 12.98 -21.62
C ILE A 4 -2.04 13.05 -22.61
N ASP A 5 -1.92 12.33 -23.72
CA ASP A 5 -3.00 12.16 -24.69
C ASP A 5 -4.10 11.26 -24.08
N ASP A 6 -5.33 11.76 -23.95
CA ASP A 6 -6.41 11.01 -23.26
C ASP A 6 -6.94 9.81 -24.08
N ASN A 7 -6.66 9.76 -25.38
CA ASN A 7 -7.08 8.66 -26.25
C ASN A 7 -6.04 7.55 -26.30
N ARG A 8 -4.77 7.92 -26.47
CA ARG A 8 -3.67 6.97 -26.69
C ARG A 8 -2.81 6.74 -25.45
N PHE A 9 -3.03 7.53 -24.39
CA PHE A 9 -2.24 7.54 -23.15
C PHE A 9 -0.75 7.74 -23.36
N VAL A 10 -0.35 8.36 -24.48
CA VAL A 10 1.05 8.70 -24.75
C VAL A 10 1.46 9.98 -24.03
N MET A 11 2.74 10.05 -23.66
CA MET A 11 3.27 11.13 -22.85
C MET A 11 4.16 12.08 -23.66
N TYR A 12 4.05 13.35 -23.33
CA TYR A 12 4.89 14.43 -23.82
C TYR A 12 5.52 15.18 -22.65
N GLU A 13 6.76 15.61 -22.82
CA GLU A 13 7.50 16.41 -21.84
C GLU A 13 7.85 17.78 -22.40
N GLY A 14 7.75 18.81 -21.57
CA GLY A 14 8.07 20.16 -22.00
C GLY A 14 7.82 21.27 -20.99
N GLN A 15 7.90 22.48 -21.50
CA GLN A 15 7.65 23.73 -20.78
C GLN A 15 6.63 24.57 -21.56
N THR A 16 5.76 25.30 -20.86
CA THR A 16 4.80 26.24 -21.48
C THR A 16 3.96 25.63 -22.62
N ASN A 17 3.47 24.40 -22.42
CA ASN A 17 2.72 23.62 -23.42
C ASN A 17 3.43 23.41 -24.77
N TYR A 18 4.75 23.51 -24.78
CA TYR A 18 5.60 23.15 -25.91
C TYR A 18 6.45 21.95 -25.51
N GLY A 19 6.33 20.84 -26.25
CA GLY A 19 6.88 19.57 -25.78
C GLY A 19 7.39 18.63 -26.87
N HIS A 20 8.05 17.59 -26.42
CA HIS A 20 8.51 16.48 -27.24
C HIS A 20 7.88 15.19 -26.72
N ALA A 21 7.70 14.23 -27.62
CA ALA A 21 7.21 12.91 -27.26
C ALA A 21 8.26 12.15 -26.44
N VAL A 22 7.83 11.47 -25.38
CA VAL A 22 8.71 10.68 -24.53
C VAL A 22 8.73 9.24 -25.03
N TRP A 23 9.90 8.74 -25.44
CA TRP A 23 10.05 7.37 -25.93
C TRP A 23 11.37 6.73 -25.47
N PRO A 24 11.37 5.48 -24.96
CA PRO A 24 10.20 4.65 -24.65
C PRO A 24 9.29 5.30 -23.59
N GLN A 25 7.99 4.99 -23.66
CA GLN A 25 7.03 5.60 -22.75
C GLN A 25 7.28 5.11 -21.31
N PRO A 26 7.43 6.02 -20.31
CA PRO A 26 7.62 5.63 -18.93
C PRO A 26 6.32 5.06 -18.35
N GLN A 27 6.45 4.25 -17.30
CA GLN A 27 5.29 3.79 -16.55
C GLN A 27 4.69 4.96 -15.77
N ILE A 28 3.40 5.22 -15.98
CA ILE A 28 2.63 6.25 -15.28
C ILE A 28 1.56 5.55 -14.46
N SER A 29 1.50 5.89 -13.18
CA SER A 29 0.47 5.39 -12.27
C SER A 29 -0.32 6.57 -11.71
N ARG A 30 -1.64 6.41 -11.55
CA ARG A 30 -2.40 7.33 -10.70
C ARG A 30 -1.87 7.28 -9.28
N ALA A 31 -1.90 8.42 -8.61
CA ALA A 31 -1.36 8.57 -7.28
C ALA A 31 -2.36 9.29 -6.37
N LYS A 32 -2.41 8.88 -5.10
CA LYS A 32 -3.10 9.61 -4.03
C LYS A 32 -2.25 9.59 -2.78
N ILE A 33 -2.12 10.74 -2.14
CA ILE A 33 -1.47 10.82 -0.83
C ILE A 33 -2.51 10.50 0.24
N ILE A 34 -2.12 9.65 1.19
CA ILE A 34 -2.94 9.30 2.35
C ILE A 34 -2.70 10.33 3.46
N GLU A 35 -3.75 11.06 3.85
CA GLU A 35 -3.73 12.03 4.94
C GLU A 35 -4.61 11.60 6.11
N ALA A 36 -5.71 10.91 5.81
CA ALA A 36 -6.65 10.40 6.80
C ALA A 36 -7.03 8.94 6.54
N GLU A 37 -7.65 8.30 7.54
CA GLU A 37 -8.08 6.91 7.43
C GLU A 37 -9.15 6.70 6.33
N SER A 38 -9.97 7.72 6.07
CA SER A 38 -10.95 7.71 4.97
C SER A 38 -10.31 7.61 3.60
N ASP A 39 -9.05 8.03 3.42
CA ASP A 39 -8.38 8.02 2.12
C ASP A 39 -8.11 6.60 1.61
N TRP A 40 -7.91 5.66 2.51
CA TRP A 40 -7.73 4.24 2.21
C TRP A 40 -8.94 3.62 1.52
N LYS A 41 -10.14 4.13 1.85
CA LYS A 41 -11.41 3.66 1.28
C LYS A 41 -11.72 4.29 -0.07
N ASN A 42 -10.94 5.29 -0.49
CA ASN A 42 -11.17 6.05 -1.71
C ASN A 42 -9.86 6.18 -2.52
N PRO A 43 -9.33 5.07 -3.06
CA PRO A 43 -8.20 5.12 -3.99
C PRO A 43 -8.59 5.84 -5.29
N PRO A 44 -7.62 6.33 -6.09
CA PRO A 44 -7.92 6.88 -7.42
C PRO A 44 -8.77 5.91 -8.26
N HIS A 45 -9.73 6.44 -9.01
CA HIS A 45 -10.53 5.63 -9.93
C HIS A 45 -9.88 5.53 -11.32
N ASP A 46 -10.25 4.51 -12.11
CA ASP A 46 -9.67 4.29 -13.45
C ASP A 46 -9.91 5.45 -14.43
N ASN A 47 -10.98 6.22 -14.21
CA ASN A 47 -11.32 7.37 -15.04
C ASN A 47 -10.95 8.71 -14.39
N ASP A 48 -10.31 8.69 -13.23
CA ASP A 48 -9.87 9.93 -12.59
C ASP A 48 -8.73 10.55 -13.40
N ARG A 49 -9.01 11.73 -13.97
CA ARG A 49 -8.04 12.56 -14.70
C ARG A 49 -7.53 13.73 -13.86
N GLN A 50 -8.13 13.95 -12.69
CA GLN A 50 -7.81 15.05 -11.79
C GLN A 50 -7.02 14.56 -10.54
N CYS A 51 -6.55 13.31 -10.55
CA CYS A 51 -5.66 12.79 -9.51
C CYS A 51 -4.20 13.21 -9.73
N LEU A 52 -3.38 13.04 -8.69
CA LEU A 52 -1.92 13.05 -8.88
C LEU A 52 -1.52 11.89 -9.80
N ILE A 53 -0.37 12.03 -10.44
CA ILE A 53 0.25 10.95 -11.20
C ILE A 53 1.71 10.78 -10.79
N PHE A 54 2.15 9.53 -10.72
CA PHE A 54 3.53 9.14 -10.50
C PHE A 54 4.10 8.63 -11.82
N ARG A 55 5.09 9.36 -12.35
CA ARG A 55 5.91 8.92 -13.47
C ARG A 55 7.12 8.18 -12.90
N GLU A 56 7.24 6.90 -13.22
CA GLU A 56 8.36 6.08 -12.79
C GLU A 56 9.60 6.33 -13.66
N ASP A 57 10.73 6.55 -12.99
CA ASP A 57 12.05 6.66 -13.63
C ASP A 57 12.79 5.31 -13.54
N THR A 58 12.70 4.60 -12.40
CA THR A 58 13.30 3.27 -12.21
C THR A 58 12.51 2.42 -11.21
N PHE A 59 12.59 1.10 -11.36
CA PHE A 59 12.09 0.12 -10.41
C PHE A 59 13.13 -0.97 -10.16
N ASP A 60 13.49 -1.16 -8.89
CA ASP A 60 14.29 -2.30 -8.43
C ASP A 60 13.35 -3.38 -7.88
N PRO A 61 13.19 -4.53 -8.57
CA PRO A 61 12.28 -5.59 -8.13
C PRO A 61 12.78 -6.36 -6.90
N LEU A 62 14.09 -6.36 -6.61
CA LEU A 62 14.67 -7.07 -5.46
C LEU A 62 14.41 -6.30 -4.17
N THR A 63 14.72 -5.01 -4.18
CA THR A 63 14.50 -4.14 -3.02
C THR A 63 13.08 -3.57 -2.98
N ARG A 64 12.31 -3.74 -4.07
CA ARG A 64 10.99 -3.16 -4.29
C ARG A 64 10.97 -1.66 -4.03
N ILE A 65 11.98 -0.99 -4.57
CA ILE A 65 12.12 0.45 -4.56
C ILE A 65 11.70 0.98 -5.93
N ARG A 66 10.79 1.95 -5.92
CA ARG A 66 10.47 2.77 -7.11
C ARG A 66 11.10 4.15 -6.93
N ARG A 67 11.69 4.69 -7.99
CA ARG A 67 12.10 6.10 -8.04
C ARG A 67 11.39 6.77 -9.19
N GLY A 68 10.86 7.96 -8.96
CA GLY A 68 10.11 8.69 -9.98
C GLY A 68 9.73 10.09 -9.54
N ARG A 69 8.73 10.67 -10.20
CA ARG A 69 8.31 12.06 -10.00
C ARG A 69 6.80 12.14 -9.89
N LEU A 70 6.33 13.00 -8.99
CA LEU A 70 4.90 13.28 -8.82
C LEU A 70 4.50 14.53 -9.59
N TYR A 71 3.36 14.45 -10.26
CA TYR A 71 2.73 15.57 -10.92
C TYR A 71 1.28 15.69 -10.46
N LYS A 72 0.77 16.92 -10.44
CA LYS A 72 -0.63 17.24 -10.20
C LYS A 72 -1.25 17.83 -11.47
N PRO A 73 -2.58 17.71 -11.66
CA PRO A 73 -3.27 18.41 -12.72
C PRO A 73 -2.90 19.89 -12.70
N ASP A 74 -2.69 20.49 -13.86
CA ASP A 74 -2.47 21.93 -13.95
C ASP A 74 -3.75 22.65 -13.48
N PRO A 75 -3.68 23.45 -12.40
CA PRO A 75 -4.85 24.14 -11.87
C PRO A 75 -5.36 25.26 -12.78
N GLN A 76 -4.55 25.73 -13.73
CA GLN A 76 -4.94 26.82 -14.62
C GLN A 76 -5.69 26.31 -15.85
N SER A 77 -5.26 25.19 -16.42
CA SER A 77 -5.85 24.61 -17.62
C SER A 77 -5.51 23.13 -17.70
N ASN A 78 -6.53 22.28 -17.59
CA ASN A 78 -6.40 20.83 -17.83
C ASN A 78 -7.73 20.26 -18.35
N PRO A 79 -7.82 19.80 -19.61
CA PRO A 79 -6.74 19.71 -20.60
C PRO A 79 -6.32 21.07 -21.19
N SER A 80 -5.13 21.14 -21.80
CA SER A 80 -4.63 22.32 -22.52
C SER A 80 -4.22 22.00 -23.95
N SER A 81 -4.15 23.03 -24.80
CA SER A 81 -3.56 22.91 -26.13
C SER A 81 -2.04 22.95 -26.03
N TRP A 82 -1.38 21.93 -26.57
CA TRP A 82 0.06 21.77 -26.62
C TRP A 82 0.56 21.74 -28.05
N ARG A 83 1.71 22.36 -28.30
CA ARG A 83 2.46 22.24 -29.55
C ARG A 83 3.60 21.24 -29.35
N VAL A 84 3.47 20.07 -29.97
CA VAL A 84 4.34 18.91 -29.71
C VAL A 84 4.94 18.31 -30.96
N GLN A 85 6.10 17.68 -30.82
CA GLN A 85 6.63 16.82 -31.88
C GLN A 85 5.75 15.57 -32.03
N PRO A 86 5.58 15.02 -33.25
CA PRO A 86 4.87 13.77 -33.49
C PRO A 86 5.44 12.62 -32.65
N HIS A 87 4.57 11.80 -32.08
CA HIS A 87 5.01 10.67 -31.27
C HIS A 87 5.66 9.58 -32.15
N PRO A 88 6.89 9.09 -31.84
CA PRO A 88 7.62 8.20 -32.74
C PRO A 88 6.96 6.83 -32.95
N ALA A 89 6.13 6.40 -32.00
CA ALA A 89 5.43 5.10 -32.07
C ALA A 89 4.18 5.07 -32.97
N TYR A 90 3.71 6.23 -33.46
CA TYR A 90 2.48 6.30 -34.24
C TYR A 90 2.67 7.19 -35.47
N ASP A 91 2.05 6.82 -36.59
CA ASP A 91 1.92 7.75 -37.70
C ASP A 91 0.79 8.75 -37.41
N GLU A 92 1.17 9.96 -37.02
CA GLU A 92 0.22 11.06 -36.78
C GLU A 92 -0.08 11.88 -38.04
N GLY A 93 0.32 11.37 -39.22
CA GLY A 93 0.06 11.98 -40.52
C GLY A 93 0.93 13.22 -40.78
N ARG A 94 1.42 13.37 -42.01
CA ARG A 94 2.22 14.55 -42.39
C ARG A 94 1.38 15.82 -42.53
N ALA A 95 0.11 15.68 -42.95
CA ALA A 95 -0.79 16.81 -43.19
C ALA A 95 -1.25 17.55 -41.92
N ALA A 96 -1.18 16.89 -40.76
CA ALA A 96 -1.54 17.50 -39.48
C ALA A 96 -0.42 18.40 -38.90
N ARG A 97 0.78 18.37 -39.50
CA ARG A 97 1.97 19.06 -39.01
C ARG A 97 2.06 20.48 -39.55
N ASP A 98 2.50 21.40 -38.70
CA ASP A 98 2.87 22.75 -39.12
C ASP A 98 4.19 22.75 -39.92
N ASN A 99 4.57 23.91 -40.45
CA ASN A 99 5.81 24.07 -41.23
C ASN A 99 7.09 23.74 -40.44
N GLY A 100 7.03 23.71 -39.10
CA GLY A 100 8.11 23.29 -38.22
C GLY A 100 8.09 21.79 -37.88
N GLY A 101 7.13 21.04 -38.40
CA GLY A 101 6.94 19.62 -38.12
C GLY A 101 6.21 19.33 -36.80
N TYR A 102 5.67 20.34 -36.12
CA TYR A 102 4.94 20.19 -34.85
C TYR A 102 3.45 19.99 -35.08
N LEU A 103 2.78 19.39 -34.09
CA LEU A 103 1.35 19.15 -34.03
C LEU A 103 0.75 19.96 -32.88
N ASN A 104 -0.46 20.48 -33.05
CA ASN A 104 -1.24 21.00 -31.94
C ASN A 104 -2.17 19.88 -31.42
N LYS A 105 -2.06 19.54 -30.13
CA LYS A 105 -2.85 18.50 -29.48
C LYS A 105 -3.48 19.00 -28.18
N MET A 106 -4.72 18.61 -27.90
CA MET A 106 -5.31 18.79 -26.58
C MET A 106 -4.83 17.65 -25.68
N LEU A 107 -4.05 17.98 -24.64
CA LEU A 107 -3.46 17.01 -23.73
C LEU A 107 -3.93 17.28 -22.30
N LEU A 108 -4.06 16.21 -21.50
CA LEU A 108 -4.18 16.33 -20.06
C LEU A 108 -2.85 16.88 -19.52
N THR A 109 -2.88 18.08 -18.96
CA THR A 109 -1.70 18.83 -18.55
C THR A 109 -1.45 18.64 -17.06
N TYR A 110 -0.24 18.22 -16.72
CA TYR A 110 0.21 18.06 -15.34
C TYR A 110 1.48 18.87 -15.07
N VAL A 111 1.53 19.46 -13.89
CA VAL A 111 2.66 20.25 -13.38
C VAL A 111 3.35 19.51 -12.23
N PRO A 112 4.66 19.72 -12.01
CA PRO A 112 5.37 19.07 -10.91
C PRO A 112 4.70 19.31 -9.55
N PHE A 113 4.61 18.26 -8.72
CA PHE A 113 4.08 18.33 -7.37
C PHE A 113 5.22 18.59 -6.36
N HIS A 114 5.40 19.85 -6.00
CA HIS A 114 6.47 20.29 -5.09
C HIS A 114 6.08 20.23 -3.61
N GLU A 115 4.79 20.13 -3.34
CA GLU A 115 4.19 20.22 -2.01
C GLU A 115 4.60 19.04 -1.12
N LEU A 116 5.00 17.91 -1.70
CA LEU A 116 5.50 16.76 -0.94
C LEU A 116 6.69 17.14 -0.04
N SER A 117 7.65 17.91 -0.56
CA SER A 117 8.84 18.32 0.20
C SER A 117 8.54 19.38 1.27
N LEU A 118 7.36 20.00 1.25
CA LEU A 118 6.93 20.98 2.26
C LEU A 118 6.30 20.30 3.49
N ARG A 119 6.04 18.99 3.42
CA ARG A 119 5.48 18.23 4.53
C ARG A 119 6.52 18.02 5.64
N PRO A 120 6.08 17.75 6.89
CA PRO A 120 6.97 17.37 7.97
C PRO A 120 7.96 16.27 7.55
N GLY A 121 9.22 16.38 8.00
CA GLY A 121 10.27 15.43 7.62
C GLY A 121 10.64 15.45 6.13
N GLY A 122 10.32 16.52 5.40
CA GLY A 122 10.58 16.63 3.95
C GLY A 122 9.73 15.68 3.10
N GLY A 123 8.61 15.20 3.64
CA GLY A 123 7.74 14.22 2.98
C GLY A 123 8.11 12.76 3.25
N VAL A 124 9.24 12.48 3.91
CA VAL A 124 9.61 11.11 4.32
C VAL A 124 8.57 10.55 5.29
N GLY A 125 8.19 9.29 5.10
CA GLY A 125 7.12 8.63 5.85
C GLY A 125 5.72 8.84 5.27
N THR A 126 5.55 9.75 4.31
CA THR A 126 4.27 9.93 3.61
C THR A 126 3.87 8.64 2.90
N THR A 127 2.62 8.22 3.06
CA THR A 127 2.08 7.07 2.32
C THR A 127 1.38 7.55 1.06
N ILE A 128 1.69 6.89 -0.06
CA ILE A 128 1.15 7.16 -1.38
C ILE A 128 0.54 5.86 -1.92
N LEU A 129 -0.72 5.91 -2.32
CA LEU A 129 -1.33 4.86 -3.14
C LEU A 129 -0.94 5.08 -4.59
N LEU A 130 -0.40 4.06 -5.24
CA LEU A 130 -0.13 4.01 -6.67
C LEU A 130 -1.06 3.01 -7.35
N GLY A 131 -1.65 3.41 -8.47
CA GLY A 131 -2.63 2.61 -9.21
C GLY A 131 -4.05 3.12 -9.01
N ALA A 132 -5.03 2.31 -9.39
CA ALA A 132 -6.44 2.69 -9.35
C ALA A 132 -7.34 1.55 -8.86
N GLY A 133 -8.44 1.91 -8.21
CA GLY A 133 -9.44 0.97 -7.71
C GLY A 133 -8.84 -0.14 -6.84
N ASN A 134 -9.19 -1.39 -7.17
CA ASN A 134 -8.67 -2.59 -6.51
C ASN A 134 -7.24 -2.96 -6.93
N ALA A 135 -6.64 -2.27 -7.89
CA ALA A 135 -5.24 -2.43 -8.29
C ALA A 135 -4.33 -1.35 -7.66
N ALA A 136 -4.86 -0.53 -6.75
CA ALA A 136 -4.05 0.42 -5.99
C ALA A 136 -3.19 -0.30 -4.94
N THR A 137 -1.91 0.06 -4.88
CA THR A 137 -0.92 -0.50 -3.96
C THR A 137 -0.30 0.61 -3.12
N PRO A 138 -0.05 0.39 -1.82
CA PRO A 138 0.54 1.40 -0.96
C PRO A 138 2.08 1.41 -1.00
N TRP A 139 2.63 2.62 -0.96
CA TRP A 139 4.05 2.90 -0.99
C TRP A 139 4.40 3.97 0.04
N THR A 140 5.53 3.80 0.72
CA THR A 140 6.03 4.79 1.68
C THR A 140 7.16 5.59 1.04
N VAL A 141 7.10 6.91 1.15
CA VAL A 141 8.19 7.80 0.75
C VAL A 141 9.37 7.61 1.72
N ILE A 142 10.51 7.18 1.19
CA ILE A 142 11.75 7.02 1.96
C ILE A 142 12.81 8.06 1.62
N GLY A 143 12.59 8.85 0.56
CA GLY A 143 13.48 9.95 0.18
C GLY A 143 12.82 10.89 -0.82
N VAL A 144 13.19 12.17 -0.73
CA VAL A 144 12.80 13.21 -1.67
C VAL A 144 14.05 14.02 -2.01
N GLU A 145 14.32 14.19 -3.30
CA GLU A 145 15.47 14.92 -3.82
C GLU A 145 15.00 15.93 -4.88
N ARG A 146 15.44 17.18 -4.78
CA ARG A 146 15.15 18.20 -5.80
C ARG A 146 16.20 18.11 -6.90
N ASN A 147 15.80 17.80 -8.12
CA ASN A 147 16.73 17.77 -9.25
C ASN A 147 17.06 19.18 -9.75
N PHE A 148 18.07 19.28 -10.62
CA PHE A 148 18.49 20.57 -11.22
C PHE A 148 17.36 21.29 -11.97
N GLY A 149 16.45 20.53 -12.61
CA GLY A 149 15.27 21.08 -13.29
C GLY A 149 14.18 21.59 -12.34
N GLY A 150 14.40 21.52 -11.04
CA GLY A 150 13.46 21.97 -10.03
C GLY A 150 12.35 20.96 -9.72
N GLU A 151 12.35 19.75 -10.29
CA GLU A 151 11.36 18.71 -10.00
C GLU A 151 11.78 17.87 -8.78
N ASN A 152 10.80 17.41 -8.00
CA ASN A 152 11.05 16.47 -6.91
C ASN A 152 11.14 15.04 -7.48
N SER A 153 12.32 14.42 -7.35
CA SER A 153 12.50 12.98 -7.43
C SER A 153 12.11 12.36 -6.09
N VAL A 154 11.23 11.37 -6.13
CA VAL A 154 10.70 10.67 -4.96
C VAL A 154 11.15 9.22 -5.01
N THR A 155 11.66 8.72 -3.89
CA THR A 155 12.01 7.31 -3.69
C THR A 155 10.96 6.66 -2.80
N LEU A 156 10.35 5.60 -3.31
CA LEU A 156 9.24 4.90 -2.70
C LEU A 156 9.66 3.47 -2.38
N ARG A 157 9.32 2.99 -1.19
CA ARG A 157 9.46 1.59 -0.80
C ARG A 157 8.08 0.95 -0.72
N SER A 158 7.94 -0.24 -1.28
CA SER A 158 6.69 -0.98 -1.18
C SER A 158 6.39 -1.34 0.28
N ARG A 159 5.13 -1.19 0.71
CA ARG A 159 4.66 -1.77 1.99
C ARG A 159 4.35 -3.28 1.88
N SER A 160 4.37 -3.83 0.67
CA SER A 160 3.72 -5.13 0.37
C SER A 160 4.54 -6.40 0.62
N ASN A 161 5.56 -6.40 1.48
CA ASN A 161 6.54 -7.51 1.43
C ASN A 161 7.07 -8.15 2.70
N PHE A 162 6.86 -7.57 3.87
CA PHE A 162 7.14 -8.29 5.11
C PHE A 162 5.80 -8.72 5.71
N GLY A 163 5.51 -10.02 5.62
CA GLY A 163 4.28 -10.61 6.18
C GLY A 163 3.20 -10.99 5.17
N ARG A 164 3.52 -11.64 4.04
CA ARG A 164 2.48 -12.46 3.41
C ARG A 164 2.07 -13.54 4.42
N LEU A 165 0.76 -13.68 4.62
CA LEU A 165 0.24 -14.80 5.37
C LEU A 165 0.59 -16.09 4.61
N PRO A 166 0.96 -17.18 5.32
CA PRO A 166 1.20 -18.46 4.68
C PRO A 166 -0.10 -18.95 4.03
N GLU A 167 0.03 -19.82 3.03
CA GLU A 167 -1.13 -20.54 2.53
C GLU A 167 -1.67 -21.44 3.65
N VAL A 168 -2.98 -21.56 3.76
CA VAL A 168 -3.61 -22.36 4.81
C VAL A 168 -3.70 -23.81 4.34
N ASP A 169 -3.16 -24.74 5.12
CA ASP A 169 -3.35 -26.16 4.87
C ASP A 169 -4.77 -26.57 5.31
N GLU A 170 -5.69 -26.58 4.35
CA GLU A 170 -7.09 -26.94 4.59
C GLU A 170 -7.27 -28.32 5.23
N VAL A 171 -6.34 -29.25 5.03
CA VAL A 171 -6.45 -30.62 5.57
C VAL A 171 -6.37 -30.61 7.09
N HIS A 172 -5.52 -29.75 7.65
CA HIS A 172 -5.30 -29.63 9.09
C HIS A 172 -6.32 -28.73 9.79
N VAL A 173 -7.16 -28.01 9.02
CA VAL A 173 -8.23 -27.17 9.56
C VAL A 173 -9.53 -27.98 9.73
N PRO A 174 -10.17 -27.93 10.93
CA PRO A 174 -11.39 -28.67 11.21
C PRO A 174 -12.50 -28.31 10.23
N ALA A 175 -13.17 -29.33 9.68
CA ALA A 175 -14.22 -29.13 8.67
C ALA A 175 -15.36 -28.21 9.15
N GLU A 176 -15.69 -28.28 10.44
CA GLU A 176 -16.74 -27.47 11.09
C GLU A 176 -16.49 -25.96 11.00
N THR A 177 -15.23 -25.52 11.08
CA THR A 177 -14.87 -24.08 11.12
C THR A 177 -14.00 -23.66 9.95
N ARG A 178 -13.74 -24.55 8.99
CA ARG A 178 -12.81 -24.32 7.88
C ARG A 178 -13.18 -23.09 7.06
N HIS A 179 -14.44 -22.97 6.67
CA HIS A 179 -14.91 -21.85 5.86
C HIS A 179 -14.66 -20.50 6.54
N GLU A 180 -15.06 -20.38 7.82
CA GLU A 180 -14.88 -19.16 8.60
C GLU A 180 -13.39 -18.80 8.80
N ILE A 181 -12.53 -19.81 9.00
CA ILE A 181 -11.07 -19.61 9.14
C ILE A 181 -10.46 -19.10 7.84
N LEU A 182 -10.77 -19.74 6.71
CA LEU A 182 -10.26 -19.35 5.41
C LEU A 182 -10.74 -17.95 5.02
N GLU A 183 -12.01 -17.64 5.27
CA GLU A 183 -12.57 -16.30 5.02
C GLU A 183 -11.88 -15.24 5.89
N ALA A 184 -11.66 -15.51 7.18
CA ALA A 184 -10.99 -14.59 8.09
C ALA A 184 -9.54 -14.31 7.68
N ILE A 185 -8.80 -15.34 7.26
CA ILE A 185 -7.39 -15.23 6.83
C ILE A 185 -7.30 -14.53 5.46
N SER A 186 -8.12 -14.93 4.49
CA SER A 186 -8.18 -14.29 3.18
C SER A 186 -8.57 -12.81 3.30
N GLY A 187 -9.59 -12.52 4.12
CA GLY A 187 -10.03 -11.15 4.37
C GLY A 187 -8.97 -10.28 5.07
N LEU A 188 -8.10 -10.87 5.90
CA LEU A 188 -6.93 -10.17 6.44
C LEU A 188 -5.89 -9.91 5.34
N SER A 189 -5.60 -10.88 4.48
CA SER A 189 -4.65 -10.70 3.37
C SER A 189 -5.07 -9.58 2.41
N ASP A 190 -6.33 -9.56 1.99
CA ASP A 190 -6.87 -8.56 1.06
C ASP A 190 -6.82 -7.13 1.63
N ARG A 191 -6.94 -7.00 2.95
CA ARG A 191 -7.04 -5.71 3.64
C ARG A 191 -5.72 -5.24 4.24
N ALA A 192 -4.74 -6.13 4.42
CA ALA A 192 -3.46 -5.83 5.06
C ALA A 192 -2.77 -4.58 4.50
N PHE A 193 -2.93 -4.33 3.20
CA PHE A 193 -2.30 -3.20 2.50
C PHE A 193 -3.26 -2.03 2.25
N ARG A 194 -4.48 -2.08 2.78
CA ARG A 194 -5.53 -1.08 2.54
C ARG A 194 -6.15 -0.54 3.83
N GLU A 195 -5.54 -0.82 4.97
CA GLU A 195 -6.01 -0.36 6.28
C GLU A 195 -4.95 0.53 6.94
N SER A 196 -5.42 1.38 7.86
CA SER A 196 -4.54 2.12 8.76
C SER A 196 -3.78 1.14 9.67
N PRO A 197 -2.61 1.54 10.22
CA PRO A 197 -1.85 0.66 11.11
C PRO A 197 -2.68 0.13 12.29
N VAL A 198 -3.48 0.99 12.94
CA VAL A 198 -4.30 0.59 14.09
C VAL A 198 -5.39 -0.40 13.68
N SER A 199 -6.09 -0.15 12.57
CA SER A 199 -7.13 -1.04 12.04
C SER A 199 -6.58 -2.40 11.63
N LEU A 200 -5.41 -2.44 11.00
CA LEU A 200 -4.75 -3.70 10.65
C LEU A 200 -4.35 -4.49 11.89
N ILE A 201 -3.75 -3.85 12.89
CA ILE A 201 -3.36 -4.50 14.15
C ILE A 201 -4.58 -5.08 14.87
N ASP A 202 -5.70 -4.36 14.90
CA ASP A 202 -6.96 -4.84 15.47
C ASP A 202 -7.46 -6.10 14.75
N ARG A 203 -7.45 -6.08 13.41
CA ARG A 203 -7.82 -7.23 12.61
C ARG A 203 -6.90 -8.43 12.85
N CYS A 204 -5.58 -8.22 12.88
CA CYS A 204 -4.61 -9.26 13.20
C CYS A 204 -4.91 -9.90 14.57
N GLY A 205 -5.23 -9.07 15.58
CA GLY A 205 -5.59 -9.55 16.91
C GLY A 205 -6.86 -10.41 16.91
N ASN A 206 -7.90 -9.95 16.23
CA ASN A 206 -9.18 -10.67 16.13
C ASN A 206 -9.03 -11.99 15.37
N VAL A 207 -8.30 -12.01 14.25
CA VAL A 207 -8.03 -13.23 13.47
C VAL A 207 -7.21 -14.22 14.28
N ALA A 208 -6.14 -13.77 14.95
CA ALA A 208 -5.32 -14.64 15.80
C ALA A 208 -6.14 -15.26 16.95
N GLN A 209 -6.97 -14.47 17.62
CA GLN A 209 -7.85 -14.96 18.69
C GLN A 209 -8.81 -16.02 18.15
N PHE A 210 -9.45 -15.73 17.01
CA PHE A 210 -10.38 -16.65 16.37
C PHE A 210 -9.67 -17.96 16.02
N VAL A 211 -8.57 -17.92 15.27
CA VAL A 211 -7.79 -19.09 14.86
C VAL A 211 -7.32 -19.92 16.07
N LEU A 212 -6.66 -19.28 17.05
CA LEU A 212 -6.09 -19.98 18.20
C LEU A 212 -7.12 -20.64 19.08
N SER A 213 -8.27 -19.99 19.30
CA SER A 213 -9.33 -20.56 20.11
C SER A 213 -9.94 -21.82 19.47
N ARG A 214 -10.03 -21.89 18.14
CA ARG A 214 -10.48 -23.10 17.42
C ARG A 214 -9.40 -24.17 17.40
N TRP A 215 -8.14 -23.78 17.21
CA TRP A 215 -7.02 -24.71 17.28
C TRP A 215 -6.91 -25.39 18.66
N LEU A 216 -7.00 -24.63 19.75
CA LEU A 216 -7.03 -25.17 21.13
C LEU A 216 -8.19 -26.14 21.35
N LYS A 217 -9.40 -25.78 20.88
CA LYS A 217 -10.56 -26.68 20.95
C LYS A 217 -10.31 -27.98 20.17
N HIS A 218 -9.75 -27.90 18.97
CA HIS A 218 -9.59 -29.06 18.10
C HIS A 218 -8.45 -29.99 18.53
N VAL A 219 -7.27 -29.43 18.76
CA VAL A 219 -6.05 -30.21 19.01
C VAL A 219 -5.92 -30.61 20.48
N HIS A 220 -6.36 -29.74 21.40
CA HIS A 220 -6.19 -29.94 22.84
C HIS A 220 -7.51 -30.21 23.58
N ASN A 221 -8.65 -30.30 22.87
CA ASN A 221 -9.99 -30.42 23.46
C ASN A 221 -10.29 -29.32 24.50
N ASP A 222 -9.67 -28.15 24.35
CA ASP A 222 -9.85 -27.02 25.27
C ASP A 222 -10.82 -25.98 24.69
N ALA A 223 -12.10 -26.13 25.05
CA ALA A 223 -13.14 -25.17 24.69
C ALA A 223 -13.13 -23.90 25.57
N GLY A 224 -12.35 -23.87 26.65
CA GLY A 224 -12.32 -22.77 27.61
C GLY A 224 -11.72 -21.47 27.07
N CYS A 225 -11.13 -21.51 25.86
CA CYS A 225 -10.56 -20.35 25.19
C CYS A 225 -11.44 -19.75 24.08
N LEU A 226 -12.62 -20.34 23.78
CA LEU A 226 -13.51 -19.86 22.71
C LEU A 226 -14.05 -18.45 22.92
N THR A 227 -14.21 -18.03 24.16
CA THR A 227 -14.79 -16.72 24.55
C THR A 227 -13.77 -15.77 25.15
N LYS A 228 -12.49 -16.19 25.24
CA LYS A 228 -11.41 -15.40 25.84
C LYS A 228 -10.85 -14.40 24.84
N ASP A 229 -10.38 -13.27 25.36
CA ASP A 229 -9.59 -12.33 24.57
C ASP A 229 -8.19 -12.87 24.26
N LEU A 230 -7.49 -12.22 23.33
CA LEU A 230 -6.18 -12.66 22.87
C LEU A 230 -5.13 -12.71 24.00
N ALA A 231 -5.20 -11.80 24.98
CA ALA A 231 -4.25 -11.77 26.09
C ALA A 231 -4.44 -12.98 27.03
N ALA A 232 -5.69 -13.34 27.30
CA ALA A 232 -6.04 -14.51 28.09
C ALA A 232 -5.75 -15.82 27.35
N VAL A 233 -5.91 -15.86 26.02
CA VAL A 233 -5.44 -16.99 25.18
C VAL A 233 -3.91 -17.13 25.28
N ALA A 234 -3.16 -16.02 25.20
CA ALA A 234 -1.71 -16.03 25.30
C ALA A 234 -1.23 -16.59 26.65
N ALA A 235 -1.82 -16.12 27.75
CA ALA A 235 -1.51 -16.60 29.09
C ALA A 235 -1.89 -18.07 29.29
N HIS A 236 -2.96 -18.52 28.65
CA HIS A 236 -3.38 -19.92 28.70
C HIS A 236 -2.37 -20.83 28.00
N ILE A 237 -1.91 -20.48 26.79
CA ILE A 237 -0.88 -21.23 26.06
C ILE A 237 0.43 -21.24 26.87
N GLU A 238 0.85 -20.10 27.40
CA GLU A 238 2.07 -20.00 28.23
C GLU A 238 2.03 -20.89 29.48
N ASN A 239 0.85 -21.05 30.11
CA ASN A 239 0.74 -21.84 31.34
C ASN A 239 0.61 -23.35 31.08
N ASN A 240 -0.04 -23.74 29.98
CA ASN A 240 -0.40 -25.14 29.72
C ASN A 240 0.45 -25.81 28.62
N LEU A 241 1.05 -25.03 27.72
CA LEU A 241 1.81 -25.48 26.55
C LEU A 241 3.17 -24.76 26.49
N LYS A 242 3.94 -24.91 27.57
CA LYS A 242 5.19 -24.16 27.82
C LYS A 242 6.27 -24.39 26.78
N GLU A 243 6.24 -25.54 26.12
CA GLU A 243 7.15 -25.94 25.05
C GLU A 243 6.95 -25.10 23.77
N LEU A 244 5.76 -24.53 23.55
CA LEU A 244 5.44 -23.73 22.37
C LEU A 244 5.86 -22.26 22.57
N VAL A 245 7.15 -22.06 22.83
CA VAL A 245 7.72 -20.76 23.23
C VAL A 245 7.50 -19.67 22.17
N ILE A 246 7.72 -20.01 20.90
CA ILE A 246 7.55 -19.09 19.78
C ILE A 246 6.08 -18.72 19.63
N LEU A 247 5.17 -19.69 19.73
CA LEU A 247 3.73 -19.47 19.67
C LEU A 247 3.27 -18.47 20.75
N TYR A 248 3.43 -18.80 22.05
CA TYR A 248 2.87 -17.93 23.09
C TYR A 248 3.55 -16.56 23.13
N SER A 249 4.84 -16.48 22.80
CA SER A 249 5.55 -15.20 22.70
C SER A 249 4.97 -14.34 21.58
N SER A 250 4.68 -14.94 20.43
CA SER A 250 4.08 -14.24 19.29
C SER A 250 2.70 -13.69 19.64
N VAL A 251 1.87 -14.52 20.29
CA VAL A 251 0.52 -14.11 20.75
C VAL A 251 0.61 -12.99 21.79
N LYS A 252 1.55 -13.06 22.75
CA LYS A 252 1.74 -12.00 23.77
C LYS A 252 2.15 -10.68 23.15
N VAL A 253 3.06 -10.69 22.18
CA VAL A 253 3.47 -9.46 21.47
C VAL A 253 2.29 -8.88 20.71
N LEU A 254 1.55 -9.70 19.96
CA LEU A 254 0.38 -9.27 19.21
C LEU A 254 -0.71 -8.69 20.12
N ALA A 255 -1.02 -9.34 21.24
CA ALA A 255 -1.98 -8.85 22.23
C ALA A 255 -1.58 -7.48 22.81
N ARG A 256 -0.28 -7.23 23.01
CA ARG A 256 0.23 -5.92 23.47
C ARG A 256 0.11 -4.85 22.39
N LEU A 257 0.42 -5.17 21.14
CA LEU A 257 0.25 -4.25 20.02
C LEU A 257 -1.23 -3.90 19.80
N HIS A 258 -2.11 -4.89 19.89
CA HIS A 258 -3.56 -4.74 19.84
C HIS A 258 -4.09 -3.80 20.92
N ALA A 259 -3.68 -4.03 22.18
CA ALA A 259 -4.06 -3.17 23.29
C ALA A 259 -3.52 -1.72 23.13
N ARG A 260 -2.32 -1.54 22.56
CA ARG A 260 -1.70 -0.22 22.31
C ARG A 260 -2.49 0.64 21.33
N GLY A 261 -3.29 0.05 20.45
CA GLY A 261 -4.19 0.80 19.56
C GLY A 261 -5.31 1.57 20.28
N LYS A 262 -5.63 1.19 21.52
CA LYS A 262 -6.75 1.77 22.29
C LYS A 262 -6.35 3.13 22.91
N PRO A 263 -7.13 4.21 22.72
CA PRO A 263 -6.81 5.53 23.27
C PRO A 263 -6.59 5.54 24.79
N ASN A 264 -7.41 4.80 25.55
CA ASN A 264 -7.27 4.73 27.01
C ASN A 264 -5.92 4.14 27.43
N VAL A 265 -5.42 3.13 26.71
CA VAL A 265 -4.11 2.51 26.98
C VAL A 265 -2.97 3.45 26.62
N GLN A 266 -3.14 4.24 25.55
CA GLN A 266 -2.16 5.26 25.16
C GLN A 266 -2.00 6.33 26.24
N THR A 267 -3.11 6.82 26.78
CA THR A 267 -3.12 7.81 27.87
C THR A 267 -2.61 7.22 29.19
N GLU A 268 -3.08 6.03 29.57
CA GLU A 268 -2.72 5.41 30.86
C GLU A 268 -1.22 5.05 30.91
N LYS A 269 -0.67 4.54 29.80
CA LYS A 269 0.69 3.98 29.78
C LYS A 269 1.71 4.86 29.05
N SER A 270 1.31 6.06 28.62
CA SER A 270 2.14 6.99 27.84
C SER A 270 2.85 6.31 26.67
N VAL A 271 2.14 5.45 25.94
CA VAL A 271 2.69 4.69 24.80
C VAL A 271 2.39 5.39 23.48
N ARG A 272 3.35 5.35 22.54
CA ARG A 272 3.16 5.92 21.21
C ARG A 272 2.02 5.24 20.44
N VAL A 273 1.40 5.99 19.54
CA VAL A 273 0.42 5.45 18.58
C VAL A 273 1.12 4.39 17.69
N PRO A 274 0.48 3.23 17.44
CA PRO A 274 1.02 2.25 16.52
C PRO A 274 1.22 2.82 15.13
N GLY A 275 2.39 2.56 14.55
CA GLY A 275 2.76 2.98 13.21
C GLY A 275 2.90 1.79 12.27
N GLU A 276 3.38 2.05 11.06
CA GLU A 276 3.48 1.03 10.01
C GLU A 276 4.30 -0.20 10.41
N ALA A 277 5.44 0.01 11.08
CA ALA A 277 6.28 -1.08 11.54
C ALA A 277 5.55 -2.02 12.54
N ASP A 278 4.64 -1.49 13.36
CA ASP A 278 3.87 -2.32 14.30
C ASP A 278 2.82 -3.16 13.56
N ALA A 279 2.23 -2.61 12.49
CA ALA A 279 1.25 -3.30 11.66
C ALA A 279 1.89 -4.43 10.84
N GLU A 280 3.04 -4.16 10.21
CA GLU A 280 3.87 -5.17 9.54
C GLU A 280 4.29 -6.28 10.52
N THR A 281 4.73 -5.90 11.73
CA THR A 281 5.07 -6.86 12.78
C THR A 281 3.87 -7.71 13.16
N SER A 282 2.69 -7.11 13.31
CA SER A 282 1.47 -7.83 13.71
C SER A 282 1.05 -8.85 12.66
N LEU A 283 1.17 -8.52 11.38
CA LEU A 283 0.90 -9.46 10.28
C LEU A 283 1.92 -10.60 10.24
N ALA A 284 3.20 -10.30 10.45
CA ALA A 284 4.24 -11.32 10.59
C ALA A 284 3.99 -12.25 11.78
N LEU A 285 3.51 -11.73 12.91
CA LEU A 285 3.15 -12.54 14.07
C LEU A 285 1.97 -13.48 13.78
N VAL A 286 0.96 -13.05 13.02
CA VAL A 286 -0.12 -13.94 12.58
C VAL A 286 0.41 -15.05 11.67
N SER A 287 1.31 -14.71 10.74
CA SER A 287 1.99 -15.69 9.89
C SER A 287 2.75 -16.73 10.73
N THR A 288 3.57 -16.28 11.70
CA THR A 288 4.25 -17.17 12.64
C THR A 288 3.28 -18.04 13.43
N ILE A 289 2.17 -17.48 13.93
CA ILE A 289 1.14 -18.23 14.66
C ILE A 289 0.58 -19.37 13.79
N LEU A 290 0.23 -19.09 12.53
CA LEU A 290 -0.31 -20.11 11.61
C LEU A 290 0.69 -21.23 11.34
N LEU A 291 1.98 -20.90 11.18
CA LEU A 291 3.04 -21.89 11.00
C LEU A 291 3.26 -22.74 12.26
N GLU A 292 3.32 -22.12 13.45
CA GLU A 292 3.56 -22.81 14.72
C GLU A 292 2.43 -23.77 15.11
N ILE A 293 1.18 -23.47 14.74
CA ILE A 293 0.04 -24.37 14.99
C ILE A 293 -0.12 -25.45 13.91
N GLY A 294 0.71 -25.44 12.86
CA GLY A 294 0.68 -26.38 11.76
C GLY A 294 -0.48 -26.18 10.78
N TRP A 295 -1.07 -24.98 10.74
CA TRP A 295 -2.16 -24.64 9.79
C TRP A 295 -1.67 -23.80 8.61
N GLY A 296 -0.46 -23.25 8.67
CA GLY A 296 0.18 -22.55 7.57
C GLY A 296 1.22 -23.41 6.85
N VAL A 297 1.35 -23.22 5.54
CA VAL A 297 2.42 -23.78 4.70
C VAL A 297 3.29 -22.62 4.20
N ALA A 298 4.62 -22.78 4.37
CA ALA A 298 5.62 -21.81 3.95
C ALA A 298 5.98 -21.94 2.47
#